data_AF-A0A1J5DP06-F1
#
_entry.id   AF-A0A1J5DP06-F1
#
_cell.length_a   1.000
_cell.length_b   1.000
_cell.length_c   1.000
_cell.angle_alpha   90.00
_cell.angle_beta   90.00
_cell.angle_gamma   90.00
#
_symmetry.space_group_name_H-M   'P 1'
#
loop_
_entity.id
_entity.type
_entity.pdbx_description
1 polymer ?
#
loop_
_entity_poly.entity_id
_entity_poly.type
_entity_poly.pdbx_seq_one_letter_code
_entity_poly.pdbx_strand_id
1 'polypeptide(L)'
;MEKMENLTQAIVAGVIVFAISQYFLKLILEPIIEFRKILSDISHTLLFHQRKILTGKSDDLNMHDKIAKLSAQLRSSVYLIPFYTLLFRLRIFGLPKRDNILLACRKLNLLSYPLQYPDEELRDTEKRILKTLKDISTLLPIETTYMLDEEIKMET
;
A
#
# COMPACT_ATOMS: atom_id res chain seq x y z
N MET A 1 -56.08 5.73 8.96
CA MET A 1 -55.09 4.81 9.55
C MET A 1 -54.03 4.40 8.54
N GLU A 2 -54.40 3.90 7.36
CA GLU A 2 -53.47 3.45 6.30
C GLU A 2 -52.35 4.44 5.92
N LYS A 3 -52.67 5.73 5.73
CA LYS A 3 -51.66 6.76 5.39
C LYS A 3 -50.59 6.94 6.48
N MET A 4 -50.96 6.70 7.75
CA MET A 4 -50.08 6.85 8.90
C MET A 4 -49.17 5.62 9.05
N GLU A 5 -49.70 4.44 8.74
CA GLU A 5 -48.93 3.19 8.67
C GLU A 5 -47.87 3.23 7.56
N ASN A 6 -48.24 3.68 6.37
CA ASN A 6 -47.30 3.85 5.24
C ASN A 6 -46.18 4.84 5.55
N LEU A 7 -46.49 5.91 6.31
CA LEU A 7 -45.49 6.88 6.75
C LEU A 7 -44.50 6.26 7.75
N THR A 8 -44.99 5.50 8.74
CA THR A 8 -44.13 4.80 9.69
C THR A 8 -43.22 3.80 9.00
N GLN A 9 -43.74 3.03 8.03
CA GLN A 9 -42.94 2.09 7.23
C GLN A 9 -41.82 2.81 6.47
N ALA A 10 -42.13 3.93 5.82
CA ALA A 10 -41.14 4.71 5.09
C ALA A 10 -40.04 5.28 6.01
N ILE A 11 -40.42 5.79 7.19
CA ILE A 11 -39.46 6.29 8.19
C ILE A 11 -38.54 5.16 8.66
N VAL A 12 -39.09 4.01 9.03
CA VAL A 12 -38.32 2.84 9.48
C VAL A 12 -37.37 2.36 8.39
N ALA A 13 -37.85 2.26 7.15
CA ALA A 13 -37.01 1.91 6.00
C ALA A 13 -35.86 2.91 5.81
N GLY A 14 -36.13 4.21 5.91
CA GLY A 14 -35.12 5.26 5.83
C GLY A 14 -34.04 5.13 6.90
N VAL A 15 -34.43 4.88 8.16
CA VAL A 15 -33.49 4.67 9.27
C VAL A 15 -32.63 3.43 9.05
N ILE A 16 -33.20 2.33 8.55
CA ILE A 16 -32.46 1.09 8.26
C ILE A 16 -31.44 1.33 7.15
N VAL A 17 -31.85 1.94 6.03
CA VAL A 17 -30.93 2.25 4.91
C VAL A 17 -29.81 3.18 5.38
N PHE A 18 -30.13 4.20 6.17
CA PHE A 18 -29.14 5.10 6.74
C PHE A 18 -28.15 4.35 7.63
N ALA A 19 -28.65 3.54 8.57
CA ALA A 19 -27.81 2.75 9.47
C ALA A 19 -26.87 1.82 8.68
N ILE A 20 -27.38 1.07 7.71
CA ILE A 20 -26.59 0.18 6.84
C ILE A 20 -25.51 0.98 6.10
N SER A 21 -25.86 2.16 5.56
CA SER A 21 -24.91 3.03 4.87
C SER A 21 -23.79 3.50 5.79
N GLN A 22 -24.10 3.89 7.02
CA GLN A 22 -23.11 4.30 8.01
C GLN A 22 -22.17 3.14 8.40
N TYR A 23 -22.71 1.93 8.58
CA TYR A 23 -21.90 0.75 8.83
C TYR A 23 -20.98 0.42 7.66
N PHE A 24 -21.49 0.50 6.43
CA PHE A 24 -20.67 0.30 5.22
C PHE A 24 -19.50 1.29 5.15
N LEU A 25 -19.77 2.58 5.39
CA LEU A 25 -18.75 3.62 5.37
C LEU A 25 -17.64 3.37 6.41
N LYS A 26 -18.03 3.17 7.67
CA LYS A 26 -17.06 3.04 8.78
C LYS A 26 -16.32 1.71 8.80
N LEU A 27 -17.00 0.61 8.49
CA LEU A 27 -16.40 -0.72 8.58
C LEU A 27 -15.63 -1.11 7.32
N ILE A 28 -16.07 -0.68 6.14
CA ILE A 28 -15.47 -1.12 4.87
C ILE A 28 -14.67 0.01 4.22
N LEU A 29 -15.29 1.17 4.01
CA LEU A 29 -14.65 2.22 3.22
C LEU A 29 -13.46 2.87 3.95
N GLU A 30 -13.62 3.22 5.22
CA GLU A 30 -12.57 3.86 6.03
C GLU A 30 -11.28 3.01 6.11
N PRO A 31 -11.32 1.71 6.47
CA PRO A 31 -10.11 0.86 6.48
C PRO A 31 -9.43 0.74 5.11
N ILE A 32 -10.21 0.75 4.03
CA ILE A 32 -9.67 0.69 2.66
C ILE A 32 -8.97 1.99 2.29
N ILE A 33 -9.55 3.14 2.67
CA ILE A 33 -8.92 4.45 2.47
C ILE A 33 -7.60 4.52 3.27
N GLU A 34 -7.60 4.08 4.52
CA GLU A 34 -6.38 4.04 5.34
C GLU A 34 -5.30 3.15 4.74
N PHE A 35 -5.66 1.94 4.28
CA PHE A 35 -4.76 1.05 3.56
C PHE A 35 -4.17 1.71 2.30
N ARG A 36 -5.00 2.42 1.52
CA ARG A 36 -4.54 3.14 0.31
C ARG A 36 -3.64 4.34 0.64
N LYS A 37 -3.86 5.01 1.78
CA LYS A 37 -2.95 6.06 2.24
C LYS A 37 -1.56 5.50 2.54
N ILE A 38 -1.47 4.34 3.20
CA ILE A 38 -0.18 3.67 3.45
C ILE A 38 0.52 3.32 2.14
N LEU A 39 -0.21 2.80 1.14
CA LEU A 39 0.34 2.56 -0.20
C LEU A 39 0.88 3.86 -0.84
N SER A 40 0.14 4.95 -0.73
CA SER A 40 0.57 6.28 -1.20
C SER A 40 1.81 6.77 -0.47
N ASP A 41 1.90 6.58 0.85
CA ASP A 41 3.05 6.99 1.67
C ASP A 41 4.31 6.20 1.32
N ILE A 42 4.16 4.90 0.99
CA ILE A 42 5.25 4.07 0.46
C ILE A 42 5.70 4.64 -0.87
N SER A 43 4.80 4.82 -1.84
CA SER A 43 5.11 5.36 -3.16
C SER A 43 5.84 6.70 -3.07
N HIS A 44 5.26 7.64 -2.32
CA HIS A 44 5.84 8.94 -2.06
C HIS A 44 7.24 8.84 -1.44
N THR A 45 7.42 7.99 -0.41
CA THR A 45 8.71 7.83 0.26
C THR A 45 9.77 7.28 -0.69
N LEU A 46 9.42 6.29 -1.52
CA LEU A 46 10.34 5.70 -2.49
C LEU A 46 10.74 6.70 -3.58
N LEU A 47 9.77 7.43 -4.14
CA LEU A 47 10.01 8.41 -5.20
C LEU A 47 10.77 9.63 -4.68
N PHE A 48 10.34 10.22 -3.57
CA PHE A 48 10.95 11.42 -3.00
C PHE A 48 12.41 11.19 -2.60
N HIS A 49 12.74 9.99 -2.12
CA HIS A 49 14.10 9.62 -1.71
C HIS A 49 14.84 8.76 -2.75
N GLN A 50 14.31 8.61 -3.98
CA GLN A 50 14.80 7.67 -4.97
C GLN A 50 16.31 7.76 -5.20
N ARG A 51 16.86 8.97 -5.37
CA ARG A 51 18.30 9.16 -5.58
C ARG A 51 19.14 8.58 -4.43
N LYS A 52 18.72 8.79 -3.18
CA LYS A 52 19.42 8.25 -2.00
C LYS A 52 19.26 6.74 -1.87
N ILE A 53 18.08 6.24 -2.25
CA ILE A 53 17.79 4.81 -2.26
C ILE A 53 18.69 4.12 -3.28
N LEU A 54 18.76 4.61 -4.52
CA LEU A 54 19.59 4.03 -5.58
C LEU A 54 21.06 3.96 -5.21
N THR A 55 21.61 5.04 -4.68
CA THR A 55 23.05 5.08 -4.33
C THR A 55 23.40 4.26 -3.09
N GLY A 56 22.41 3.72 -2.35
CA GLY A 56 22.63 3.03 -1.08
C GLY A 56 23.23 3.93 0.00
N LYS A 57 23.30 5.24 -0.22
CA LYS A 57 23.94 6.21 0.67
C LYS A 57 22.88 7.16 1.20
N SER A 58 22.51 6.92 2.45
CA SER A 58 21.60 7.78 3.19
C SER A 58 22.34 8.47 4.32
N ASP A 59 22.47 9.79 4.27
CA ASP A 59 22.89 10.59 5.43
C ASP A 59 21.77 10.62 6.51
N ASP A 60 20.57 10.15 6.16
CA ASP A 60 19.43 10.03 7.06
C ASP A 60 19.39 8.62 7.64
N LEU A 61 19.93 8.46 8.85
CA LEU A 61 19.94 7.19 9.59
C LEU A 61 18.53 6.64 9.83
N ASN A 62 17.49 7.48 9.76
CA ASN A 62 16.10 7.06 10.00
C ASN A 62 15.41 6.52 8.74
N MET A 63 16.03 6.60 7.56
CA MET A 63 15.40 6.18 6.32
C MET A 63 15.10 4.68 6.32
N HIS A 64 15.98 3.87 6.94
CA HIS A 64 15.74 2.46 7.15
C HIS A 64 14.47 2.22 7.97
N ASP A 65 14.40 2.86 9.16
CA ASP A 65 13.27 2.73 10.08
C ASP A 65 11.97 3.23 9.47
N LYS A 66 12.02 4.29 8.66
CA LYS A 66 10.85 4.83 7.95
C LYS A 66 10.26 3.81 6.97
N ILE A 67 11.09 3.19 6.14
CA ILE A 67 10.64 2.15 5.19
C ILE A 67 10.15 0.91 5.95
N ALA A 68 10.88 0.47 6.99
CA ALA A 68 10.49 -0.67 7.81
C ALA A 68 9.14 -0.43 8.53
N LYS A 69 8.92 0.79 9.03
CA LYS A 69 7.65 1.19 9.66
C LYS A 69 6.50 1.16 8.66
N LEU A 70 6.67 1.73 7.46
CA LEU A 70 5.65 1.69 6.41
C LEU A 70 5.34 0.26 5.97
N SER A 71 6.36 -0.59 5.86
CA SER A 71 6.22 -2.03 5.57
C SER A 71 5.40 -2.75 6.65
N ALA A 72 5.68 -2.49 7.92
CA ALA A 72 4.95 -3.05 9.05
C ALA A 72 3.49 -2.56 9.07
N GLN A 73 3.27 -1.26 8.86
CA GLN A 73 1.94 -0.65 8.79
C GLN A 73 1.12 -1.22 7.62
N LEU A 74 1.74 -1.41 6.46
CA LEU A 74 1.10 -2.05 5.30
C LEU A 74 0.68 -3.48 5.65
N ARG A 75 1.55 -4.24 6.34
CA ARG A 75 1.24 -5.62 6.72
C ARG A 75 0.10 -5.70 7.73
N SER A 76 0.08 -4.81 8.73
CA SER A 76 -0.92 -4.81 9.80
C SER A 76 -2.28 -4.28 9.33
N SER A 77 -2.32 -3.26 8.48
CA SER A 77 -3.56 -2.64 7.97
C SER A 77 -4.43 -3.61 7.17
N VAL A 78 -3.87 -4.67 6.58
CA VAL A 78 -4.63 -5.76 5.94
C VAL A 78 -5.63 -6.43 6.89
N TYR A 79 -5.33 -6.47 8.19
CA TYR A 79 -6.21 -7.06 9.20
C TYR A 79 -7.35 -6.12 9.61
N LEU A 80 -7.30 -4.84 9.26
CA LEU A 80 -8.37 -3.87 9.51
C LEU A 80 -9.50 -3.97 8.48
N ILE A 81 -9.22 -4.48 7.28
CA ILE A 81 -10.20 -4.58 6.20
C ILE A 81 -11.07 -5.83 6.39
N PRO A 82 -12.38 -5.69 6.65
CA PRO A 82 -13.29 -6.83 6.76
C PRO A 82 -13.46 -7.51 5.40
N PHE A 83 -13.70 -8.82 5.43
CA PHE A 83 -13.97 -9.61 4.21
C PHE A 83 -12.94 -9.43 3.10
N TYR A 84 -11.66 -9.17 3.44
CA TYR A 84 -10.59 -8.90 2.48
C TYR A 84 -10.57 -9.88 1.31
N THR A 85 -10.67 -11.19 1.59
CA THR A 85 -10.66 -12.24 0.57
C THR A 85 -11.82 -12.12 -0.42
N LEU A 86 -13.01 -11.72 0.08
CA LEU A 86 -14.18 -11.49 -0.76
C LEU A 86 -14.00 -10.23 -1.62
N LEU A 87 -13.58 -9.11 -1.02
CA LEU A 87 -13.34 -7.85 -1.73
C LEU A 87 -12.27 -8.01 -2.82
N PHE A 88 -11.19 -8.72 -2.52
CA PHE A 88 -10.15 -9.08 -3.49
C PHE A 88 -10.72 -9.93 -4.65
N ARG A 89 -11.49 -10.99 -4.34
CA ARG A 89 -12.06 -11.87 -5.37
C ARG A 89 -13.01 -11.13 -6.29
N LEU A 90 -13.81 -10.22 -5.73
CA LEU A 90 -14.72 -9.36 -6.48
C LEU A 90 -14.00 -8.21 -7.22
N ARG A 91 -12.67 -8.10 -7.08
CA ARG A 91 -11.83 -7.03 -7.64
C ARG A 91 -12.32 -5.61 -7.29
N ILE A 92 -12.95 -5.47 -6.12
CA ILE A 92 -13.45 -4.18 -5.65
C ILE A 92 -12.29 -3.44 -4.98
N PHE A 93 -12.22 -2.12 -5.18
CA PHE A 93 -11.22 -1.25 -4.57
C PHE A 93 -9.76 -1.61 -4.90
N GLY A 94 -9.48 -2.40 -5.94
CA GLY A 94 -8.12 -2.68 -6.42
C GLY A 94 -7.17 -3.24 -5.35
N LEU A 95 -7.67 -4.05 -4.41
CA LEU A 95 -6.85 -4.64 -3.36
C LEU A 95 -5.86 -5.65 -3.95
N PRO A 96 -4.56 -5.63 -3.58
CA PRO A 96 -3.62 -6.67 -3.97
C PRO A 96 -3.89 -7.99 -3.26
N LYS A 97 -3.26 -9.09 -3.68
CA LYS A 97 -3.37 -10.36 -2.95
C LYS A 97 -2.62 -10.26 -1.62
N ARG A 98 -3.11 -10.92 -0.55
CA ARG A 98 -2.43 -10.96 0.76
C ARG A 98 -0.98 -11.42 0.67
N ASP A 99 -0.71 -12.42 -0.18
CA ASP A 99 0.65 -12.92 -0.40
C ASP A 99 1.53 -11.87 -1.08
N ASN A 100 0.99 -11.12 -2.05
CA ASN A 100 1.73 -10.04 -2.71
C ASN A 100 2.10 -8.94 -1.72
N ILE A 101 1.20 -8.61 -0.78
CA ILE A 101 1.50 -7.66 0.29
C ILE A 101 2.65 -8.17 1.15
N LEU A 102 2.61 -9.43 1.60
CA LEU A 102 3.69 -10.00 2.41
C LEU A 102 5.03 -10.00 1.66
N LEU A 103 5.03 -10.37 0.37
CA LEU A 103 6.22 -10.33 -0.47
C LEU A 103 6.74 -8.90 -0.68
N ALA A 104 5.84 -7.93 -0.86
CA ALA A 104 6.20 -6.53 -0.98
C ALA A 104 6.81 -5.99 0.31
N CYS A 105 6.24 -6.32 1.48
CA CYS A 105 6.81 -5.97 2.78
C CYS A 105 8.24 -6.52 2.96
N ARG A 106 8.46 -7.78 2.57
CA ARG A 106 9.82 -8.37 2.57
C ARG A 106 10.78 -7.59 1.66
N LYS A 107 10.33 -7.23 0.46
CA LYS A 107 11.13 -6.45 -0.50
C LYS A 107 11.41 -5.03 -0.02
N LEU A 108 10.44 -4.36 0.62
CA LEU A 108 10.64 -3.05 1.25
C LEU A 108 11.70 -3.11 2.35
N ASN A 109 11.69 -4.15 3.17
CA ASN A 109 12.71 -4.32 4.22
C ASN A 109 14.08 -4.67 3.64
N LEU A 110 14.15 -5.42 2.55
CA LEU A 110 15.40 -5.68 1.83
C LEU A 110 15.95 -4.40 1.19
N LEU A 111 15.08 -3.59 0.61
CA LEU A 111 15.41 -2.30 -0.01
C LEU A 111 16.04 -1.33 0.99
N SER A 112 15.63 -1.39 2.26
CA SER A 112 16.13 -0.50 3.30
C SER A 112 17.47 -0.93 3.90
N TYR A 113 17.96 -2.13 3.62
CA TYR A 113 19.19 -2.67 4.22
C TYR A 113 20.47 -1.94 3.74
N PRO A 114 20.66 -1.68 2.43
CA PRO A 114 21.83 -0.93 1.95
C PRO A 114 21.92 0.48 2.52
N LEU A 115 20.80 1.08 2.95
CA LEU A 115 20.76 2.41 3.55
C LEU A 115 21.39 2.45 4.95
N GLN A 116 21.45 1.30 5.63
CA GLN A 116 22.06 1.16 6.94
C GLN A 116 23.48 0.58 6.86
N TYR A 117 23.71 -0.28 5.86
CA TYR A 117 25.00 -0.94 5.61
C TYR A 117 25.38 -0.74 4.14
N PRO A 118 26.03 0.39 3.80
CA PRO A 118 26.40 0.67 2.41
C PRO A 118 27.41 -0.35 1.91
N ASP A 119 27.12 -0.98 0.77
CA ASP A 119 28.08 -1.82 0.04
C ASP A 119 29.19 -0.97 -0.61
N GLU A 120 30.39 -1.53 -0.77
CA GLU A 120 31.51 -0.85 -1.45
C GLU A 120 31.30 -0.76 -2.97
N GLU A 121 30.56 -1.71 -3.57
CA GLU A 121 30.27 -1.75 -5.01
C GLU A 121 28.92 -1.08 -5.35
N LEU A 122 28.99 0.19 -5.72
CA LEU A 122 27.82 1.04 -6.02
C LEU A 122 26.95 0.51 -7.17
N ARG A 123 27.56 0.11 -8.29
CA ARG A 123 26.81 -0.30 -9.50
C ARG A 123 25.96 -1.54 -9.28
N ASP A 124 26.50 -2.53 -8.58
CA ASP A 124 25.78 -3.77 -8.29
C ASP A 124 24.64 -3.54 -7.29
N THR A 125 24.83 -2.59 -6.37
CA THR A 125 23.81 -2.14 -5.43
C THR A 125 22.64 -1.46 -6.15
N GLU A 126 22.94 -0.51 -7.04
CA GLU A 126 21.93 0.20 -7.84
C GLU A 126 21.05 -0.76 -8.63
N LYS A 127 21.65 -1.73 -9.34
CA LYS A 127 20.90 -2.76 -10.10
C LYS A 127 19.97 -3.59 -9.22
N ARG A 128 20.46 -4.06 -8.07
CA ARG A 128 19.65 -4.83 -7.10
C ARG A 128 18.47 -4.00 -6.59
N ILE A 129 18.70 -2.72 -6.32
CA ILE A 129 17.69 -1.79 -5.82
C ILE A 129 16.63 -1.53 -6.88
N LEU A 130 17.02 -1.26 -8.13
CA LEU A 130 16.09 -1.06 -9.25
C LEU A 130 15.20 -2.28 -9.49
N LYS A 131 15.81 -3.47 -9.51
CA LYS A 131 15.05 -4.72 -9.61
C LYS A 131 14.06 -4.87 -8.45
N THR A 132 14.48 -4.52 -7.23
CA THR A 132 13.61 -4.59 -6.05
C THR A 132 12.46 -3.60 -6.13
N LEU A 133 12.69 -2.37 -6.57
CA LEU A 133 11.64 -1.36 -6.80
C LEU A 133 10.63 -1.86 -7.82
N LYS A 134 11.09 -2.39 -8.96
CA LYS A 134 10.22 -2.99 -9.98
C LYS A 134 9.40 -4.16 -9.45
N ASP A 135 10.02 -5.04 -8.68
CA ASP A 135 9.27 -6.14 -8.08
C ASP A 135 8.18 -5.63 -7.13
N ILE A 136 8.43 -4.56 -6.37
CA ILE A 136 7.41 -3.95 -5.49
C ILE A 136 6.25 -3.39 -6.32
N SER A 137 6.49 -2.68 -7.43
CA SER A 137 5.42 -2.13 -8.28
C SER A 137 4.61 -3.20 -9.02
N THR A 138 5.16 -4.40 -9.22
CA THR A 138 4.36 -5.54 -9.75
C THR A 138 3.47 -6.17 -8.68
N LEU A 139 3.87 -6.11 -7.40
CA LEU A 139 3.15 -6.71 -6.28
C LEU A 139 2.07 -5.78 -5.71
N LEU A 140 2.34 -4.48 -5.71
CA LEU A 140 1.48 -3.43 -5.18
C LEU A 140 1.07 -2.48 -6.30
N PRO A 141 -0.18 -1.99 -6.33
CA PRO A 141 -0.64 -1.07 -7.37
C PRO A 141 -0.17 0.38 -7.09
N ILE A 142 1.15 0.58 -7.09
CA ILE A 142 1.80 1.88 -6.84
C ILE A 142 3.06 2.05 -7.70
N GLU A 143 3.39 3.31 -7.96
CA GLU A 143 4.67 3.69 -8.56
C GLU A 143 5.78 3.67 -7.51
N THR A 144 6.97 3.23 -7.90
CA THR A 144 8.13 3.07 -7.01
C THR A 144 9.40 3.71 -7.56
N THR A 145 9.40 4.15 -8.82
CA THR A 145 10.53 4.80 -9.49
C THR A 145 10.02 5.73 -10.58
N TYR A 146 10.74 6.82 -10.85
CA TYR A 146 10.53 7.70 -12.01
C TYR A 146 11.07 7.13 -13.32
N MET A 147 11.84 6.03 -13.27
CA MET A 147 12.44 5.42 -14.46
C MET A 147 11.40 4.65 -15.27
N LEU A 148 11.54 4.71 -16.60
CA LEU A 148 10.73 3.93 -17.50
C LEU A 148 11.14 2.45 -17.47
N ASP A 149 10.21 1.56 -17.80
CA ASP A 149 10.46 0.11 -17.81
C ASP A 149 11.58 -0.31 -18.76
N GLU A 150 11.81 0.46 -19.83
CA GLU A 150 12.88 0.28 -20.80
C GLU A 150 14.24 0.65 -20.20
N GLU A 151 14.31 1.72 -19.43
CA GLU A 151 15.52 2.17 -18.72
C GLU A 151 15.95 1.13 -17.68
N ILE A 152 15.01 0.61 -16.90
CA ILE A 152 15.29 -0.42 -15.90
C ILE A 152 15.86 -1.69 -16.55
N LYS A 153 15.37 -2.09 -17.73
CA LYS A 153 15.90 -3.26 -18.47
C LYS A 153 17.30 -3.05 -19.02
N MET A 154 17.70 -1.81 -19.30
CA MET A 154 19.06 -1.49 -19.76
C MET A 154 20.05 -1.47 -18.60
N GLU A 155 19.59 -1.09 -17.40
CA GLU A 155 20.43 -0.99 -16.21
C GLU A 155 20.55 -2.32 -15.45
N THR A 156 19.52 -3.18 -15.44
CA THR A 156 19.52 -4.49 -14.75
C THR A 156 20.16 -5.61 -15.56
#